data_AF-A0A1A8KX74-F1
#
_entry.id   AF-A0A1A8KX74-F1
#
_cell.length_a   1.000
_cell.length_b   1.000
_cell.length_c   1.000
_cell.angle_alpha   90.00
_cell.angle_beta   90.00
_cell.angle_gamma   90.00
#
_symmetry.space_group_name_H-M   'P 1'
#
loop_
_entity.id
_entity.type
_entity.pdbx_description
1 polymer ?
#
loop_
_entity_poly.entity_id
_entity_poly.type
_entity_poly.pdbx_seq_one_letter_code
_entity_poly.pdbx_strand_id
1 'polypeptide(L)' 'EASVLHNLRERYFSGLIYTYSGLFCVVVNPYKMLPIYSEKIIDMYKGKKRHEVPPHIYAIADNAYRNMMQDREDQS' A
#
# COMPACT_ATOMS: atom_id res chain seq x y z
N GLU A 1 -17.75 4.05 13.16
CA GLU A 1 -16.91 2.87 13.46
C GLU A 1 -17.29 1.64 12.62
N ALA A 2 -18.56 1.22 12.62
CA ALA A 2 -19.04 0.07 11.84
C ALA A 2 -18.67 0.10 10.34
N SER A 3 -18.69 1.28 9.70
CA SER A 3 -18.35 1.43 8.27
C SER A 3 -16.89 1.12 7.94
N VAL A 4 -15.95 1.43 8.85
CA VAL A 4 -14.51 1.15 8.63
C VAL A 4 -14.27 -0.35 8.74
N LEU A 5 -14.82 -0.99 9.77
CA LEU A 5 -14.74 -2.44 9.95
C LEU A 5 -15.37 -3.17 8.78
N HIS A 6 -16.54 -2.72 8.32
CA HIS A 6 -17.24 -3.29 7.18
C HIS A 6 -16.39 -3.24 5.90
N ASN A 7 -15.83 -2.07 5.57
CA ASN A 7 -14.96 -1.91 4.40
C ASN A 7 -13.70 -2.79 4.49
N LEU A 8 -13.01 -2.80 5.62
CA LEU A 8 -11.83 -3.65 5.82
C LEU A 8 -12.17 -5.14 5.69
N ARG A 9 -13.32 -5.55 6.23
CA ARG A 9 -13.81 -6.94 6.14
C ARG A 9 -14.06 -7.34 4.69
N GLU A 10 -14.81 -6.55 3.93
CA GLU A 10 -15.11 -6.85 2.53
C GLU A 10 -13.85 -6.90 1.68
N ARG A 11 -12.96 -5.91 1.82
CA ARG A 11 -11.68 -5.86 1.12
C ARG A 11 -10.82 -7.08 1.43
N TYR A 12 -10.73 -7.47 2.70
CA TYR A 12 -9.97 -8.65 3.12
C TYR A 12 -10.49 -9.94 2.45
N PHE A 13 -11.81 -10.14 2.43
CA PHE A 13 -12.41 -11.29 1.76
C PHE A 13 -12.25 -11.25 0.24
N SER A 14 -12.13 -10.06 -0.36
CA SER A 14 -11.74 -9.89 -1.77
C SER A 14 -10.23 -10.01 -2.03
N GLY A 15 -9.40 -10.31 -1.02
CA GLY A 15 -7.95 -10.45 -1.15
C GLY A 15 -7.17 -9.13 -1.19
N LEU A 16 -7.82 -8.00 -0.91
CA LEU A 16 -7.22 -6.67 -0.87
C LEU A 16 -6.80 -6.32 0.57
N ILE A 17 -5.59 -6.74 0.95
CA ILE A 17 -5.10 -6.60 2.33
C ILE A 17 -4.61 -5.20 2.71
N TYR A 18 -4.27 -4.37 1.71
CA TYR A 18 -3.80 -3.01 1.90
C TYR A 18 -4.95 -2.03 1.69
N THR A 19 -5.16 -1.12 2.64
CA THR A 19 -6.19 -0.08 2.57
C THR A 19 -5.64 1.25 3.05
N TYR A 20 -5.78 2.31 2.25
CA TYR A 20 -5.42 3.65 2.69
C TYR A 20 -6.46 4.23 3.65
N SER A 21 -5.98 4.88 4.70
CA SER A 21 -6.79 5.63 5.67
C SER A 21 -6.12 6.98 5.92
N GLY A 22 -6.45 7.98 5.10
CA GLY A 22 -5.82 9.30 5.15
C GLY A 22 -4.32 9.21 4.86
N LEU A 23 -3.47 9.55 5.84
CA LEU A 23 -2.01 9.47 5.71
C LEU A 23 -1.46 8.06 5.98
N PHE A 24 -2.26 7.18 6.56
CA PHE A 24 -1.82 5.85 6.97
C PHE A 24 -2.26 4.76 5.97
N CYS A 25 -1.64 3.60 6.07
CA CYS A 25 -2.09 2.38 5.43
C CYS A 25 -2.39 1.32 6.48
N VAL A 26 -3.60 0.79 6.46
CA VAL A 26 -4.02 -0.35 7.28
C VAL A 26 -3.74 -1.62 6.48
N VAL A 27 -3.06 -2.57 7.12
CA VAL A 27 -2.72 -3.87 6.54
C VAL A 27 -3.28 -4.97 7.42
N VAL A 28 -4.05 -5.88 6.82
CA VAL A 28 -4.58 -7.05 7.53
C VAL A 28 -3.80 -8.29 7.09
N ASN A 29 -3.24 -9.04 8.05
CA ASN A 29 -2.46 -10.23 7.74
C ASN A 29 -3.34 -11.29 7.03
N PRO A 30 -3.00 -11.69 5.79
CA PRO A 30 -3.79 -12.68 5.05
C PRO A 30 -3.63 -14.11 5.55
N TYR A 31 -2.58 -14.43 6.32
CA TYR A 31 -2.17 -15.79 6.67
C TYR A 31 -2.11 -16.76 5.46
N LYS A 32 -1.89 -16.22 4.26
CA LYS A 32 -1.72 -16.95 3.00
C LYS A 32 -0.80 -16.17 2.07
N MET A 33 -0.14 -16.89 1.17
CA MET A 33 0.67 -16.29 0.11
C MET A 33 -0.24 -15.66 -0.95
N LEU A 34 -0.03 -14.37 -1.23
CA LEU A 34 -0.73 -13.63 -2.27
C LEU A 34 0.24 -13.37 -3.44
N PRO A 35 -0.20 -13.48 -4.70
CA PRO A 35 0.64 -13.25 -5.89
C PRO A 35 0.84 -11.74 -6.18
N ILE A 36 1.06 -10.94 -5.14
CA ILE A 36 1.22 -9.47 -5.21
C ILE A 36 2.68 -9.04 -4.99
N TYR A 37 3.57 -9.98 -4.67
CA TYR A 37 4.99 -9.74 -4.47
C TYR A 37 5.78 -10.42 -5.59
N SER A 38 6.06 -9.67 -6.66
CA SER A 38 6.88 -10.11 -7.79
C SER A 38 7.55 -8.90 -8.45
N GLU A 39 8.61 -9.13 -9.22
CA GLU A 39 9.31 -8.07 -9.96
C GLU A 39 8.39 -7.27 -10.87
N LYS A 40 7.48 -7.95 -11.58
CA LYS A 40 6.45 -7.31 -12.40
C LYS A 40 5.62 -6.29 -11.62
N ILE A 41 5.28 -6.63 -10.37
CA ILE A 41 4.51 -5.72 -9.51
C ILE A 41 5.39 -4.57 -9.04
N ILE A 42 6.66 -4.82 -8.66
CA ILE A 42 7.61 -3.75 -8.30
C ILE A 42 7.71 -2.70 -9.40
N ASP A 43 7.91 -3.13 -10.65
CA ASP A 43 8.03 -2.23 -11.80
C ASP A 43 6.76 -1.42 -12.05
N MET A 44 5.59 -1.99 -11.75
CA MET A 44 4.31 -1.28 -11.86
C MET A 44 4.19 -0.12 -10.85
N TYR A 45 4.79 -0.23 -9.66
CA TYR A 45 4.73 0.79 -8.61
C TYR A 45 5.81 1.86 -8.71
N LYS A 46 6.96 1.52 -9.30
CA LYS A 46 8.09 2.45 -9.46
C LYS A 46 7.67 3.70 -10.22
N GLY A 47 7.95 4.88 -9.69
CA GLY A 47 7.64 6.14 -10.40
C GLY A 47 6.15 6.56 -10.40
N LYS A 48 5.22 5.75 -9.86
CA LYS A 48 3.79 6.09 -9.73
C LYS A 48 3.43 6.88 -8.48
N LYS A 49 2.48 7.82 -8.61
CA LYS A 49 1.88 8.53 -7.48
C LYS A 49 0.85 7.64 -6.78
N ARG A 50 0.61 7.91 -5.50
CA ARG A 50 -0.30 7.16 -4.63
C ARG A 50 -1.72 6.92 -5.19
N HIS A 51 -2.26 7.84 -5.99
CA HIS A 51 -3.61 7.73 -6.56
C HIS A 51 -3.65 7.03 -7.91
N GLU A 52 -2.50 6.78 -8.55
CA GLU A 52 -2.40 6.12 -9.85
C GLU A 52 -2.38 4.60 -9.74
N VAL A 53 -2.12 4.07 -8.54
CA VAL A 53 -1.96 2.66 -8.25
C VAL A 53 -2.77 2.29 -7.00
N PRO A 54 -3.24 1.02 -6.89
CA PRO A 54 -3.96 0.60 -5.70
C PRO A 54 -3.04 0.62 -4.46
N PRO A 55 -3.61 0.63 -3.24
CA PRO A 55 -2.80 0.61 -2.03
C PRO A 55 -1.90 -0.63 -1.97
N HIS A 56 -0.61 -0.43 -1.74
CA HIS A 56 0.37 -1.50 -1.61
C HIS A 56 1.62 -0.99 -0.87
N ILE A 57 2.38 -1.89 -0.25
CA ILE A 57 3.62 -1.52 0.46
C ILE A 57 4.66 -0.88 -0.47
N TYR A 58 4.74 -1.33 -1.73
CA TYR A 58 5.65 -0.75 -2.72
C TYR A 58 5.33 0.71 -3.05
N ALA A 59 4.05 1.10 -3.06
CA ALA A 59 3.67 2.51 -3.23
C ALA A 59 4.16 3.38 -2.05
N ILE A 60 4.13 2.82 -0.83
CA ILE A 60 4.58 3.52 0.39
C ILE A 60 6.10 3.65 0.38
N ALA A 61 6.80 2.55 0.07
CA ALA A 61 8.26 2.51 0.01
C ALA A 61 8.81 3.47 -1.07
N ASP A 62 8.22 3.45 -2.26
CA ASP A 62 8.63 4.36 -3.33
C ASP A 62 8.33 5.83 -2.98
N ASN A 63 7.19 6.12 -2.35
CA ASN A 63 6.88 7.47 -1.88
C ASN A 63 7.89 7.97 -0.83
N ALA A 64 8.21 7.15 0.17
CA ALA A 64 9.24 7.48 1.15
C ALA A 64 10.60 7.72 0.48
N TYR A 65 11.00 6.85 -0.46
CA TYR A 65 12.24 7.03 -1.21
C TYR A 65 12.27 8.36 -1.99
N ARG A 66 11.18 8.73 -2.67
CA ARG A 66 11.12 10.01 -3.39
C ARG A 66 11.17 11.21 -2.47
N ASN A 67 10.45 11.18 -1.35
CA ASN A 67 10.48 12.26 -0.36
C ASN A 67 11.89 12.42 0.22
N MET A 68 12.56 11.31 0.56
CA MET A 68 13.96 11.34 0.99
C MET A 68 14.87 12.02 -0.04
N MET A 69 14.71 11.70 -1.33
CA MET A 69 15.54 12.27 -2.40
C MET A 69 15.20 13.74 -2.71
N GLN A 70 13.94 14.12 -2.58
CA GLN A 70 13.46 15.48 -2.87
C GLN A 70 13.76 16.44 -1.72
N ASP A 71 13.40 16.04 -0.51
CA ASP A 71 13.47 16.89 0.69
C ASP A 71 14.85 16.79 1.37
N ARG A 72 15.63 15.75 1.04
CA ARG A 72 16.96 15.46 1.63
C ARG A 72 16.92 15.25 3.14
N GLU A 73 15.83 14.65 3.60
CA GLU A 73 15.61 14.28 5.00
C GLU A 73 15.40 12.77 5.14
N ASP A 74 15.90 12.20 6.24
CA ASP A 74 15.72 10.78 6.56
C ASP A 74 14.23 10.43 6.71
N GLN A 75 13.86 9.18 6.39
CA GLN A 75 12.49 8.67 6.48
C GLN A 75 12.44 7.44 7.40
N SER A 76 11.33 7.25 8.10
CA SER A 76 11.09 6.12 9.02
C SER A 76 9.72 5.48 8.81
#